data_AF-A0AAJ1PZ32-F1
#
_entry.id   AF-A0AAJ1PZ32-F1
#
_cell.length_a   1.000
_cell.length_b   1.000
_cell.length_c   1.000
_cell.angle_alpha   90.00
_cell.angle_beta   90.00
_cell.angle_gamma   90.00
#
_symmetry.space_group_name_H-M   'P 1'
#
loop_
_entity.id
_entity.type
_entity.pdbx_description
1 polymer ?
#
loop_
_entity_poly.entity_id
_entity_poly.type
_entity_poly.pdbx_seq_one_letter_code
_entity_poly.pdbx_strand_id
1 'polypeptide(L)'
;MTHASDLAKRAPLGTLKPGTISPVRLVPSHIDRPEYMFHEGPERVTASDIKDVSTIERIRHAGRIAAQALEAVGKSVAPGVTTDELDRIGHEFLIDNNAYPSCLGYMGFPKSLCTSINEVICHGIPDDHPLEEGDIVNVDITAYVDGVHGDTCAMFEVGKVDEESHLLIERTHEAMMRGIKAVGPGREINVIGRVIERYAKRFDYGVIRDYTGHGVGEAFHSGLIVPHYDAAPAYSTMMEPGMVFTIEPMLTLGGIDWEQWDDDWTIVTADRSRTAQFEHTIVVTEDGAEILTLP
;
A
#
# COMPACT_ATOMS: atom_id res chain seq x y z
N MET A 1 -21.09 12.17 14.36
CA MET A 1 -20.08 13.08 13.78
C MET A 1 -18.93 13.16 14.74
N THR A 2 -17.87 12.40 14.47
CA THR A 2 -16.57 12.57 15.12
C THR A 2 -16.07 13.97 14.76
N HIS A 3 -15.73 14.78 15.76
CA HIS A 3 -15.15 16.10 15.52
C HIS A 3 -13.66 15.92 15.23
N ALA A 4 -13.17 16.50 14.11
CA ALA A 4 -11.76 16.50 13.78
C ALA A 4 -10.91 17.10 14.92
N SER A 5 -9.75 16.49 15.17
CA SER A 5 -8.79 16.94 16.18
C SER A 5 -8.20 18.31 15.83
N ASP A 6 -7.55 18.98 16.79
CA ASP A 6 -6.86 20.25 16.52
C ASP A 6 -5.62 20.08 15.62
N LEU A 7 -5.06 18.86 15.57
CA LEU A 7 -4.00 18.49 14.64
C LEU A 7 -4.56 18.35 13.22
N ALA A 8 -5.66 17.62 13.05
CA ALA A 8 -6.34 17.44 11.76
C ALA A 8 -6.74 18.77 11.11
N LYS A 9 -7.15 19.77 11.90
CA LYS A 9 -7.52 21.11 11.40
C LYS A 9 -6.35 21.95 10.88
N ARG A 10 -5.10 21.48 11.03
CA ARG A 10 -3.91 22.17 10.49
C ARG A 10 -3.71 21.91 9.00
N ALA A 11 -4.37 20.89 8.46
CA ALA A 11 -4.44 20.60 7.02
C ALA A 11 -5.91 20.70 6.53
N PRO A 12 -6.14 20.81 5.21
CA PRO A 12 -7.48 20.72 4.66
C PRO A 12 -8.16 19.39 5.01
N LEU A 13 -9.41 19.47 5.46
CA LEU A 13 -10.25 18.27 5.66
C LEU A 13 -10.84 17.82 4.33
N GLY A 14 -11.06 16.52 4.26
CA GLY A 14 -11.57 15.80 3.11
C GLY A 14 -12.92 16.29 2.60
N THR A 15 -12.99 16.44 1.29
CA THR A 15 -14.20 16.80 0.56
C THR A 15 -14.41 15.92 -0.68
N LEU A 16 -13.63 14.84 -0.77
CA LEU A 16 -13.57 13.97 -1.94
C LEU A 16 -14.92 13.30 -2.18
N LYS A 17 -15.23 13.08 -3.46
CA LYS A 17 -16.40 12.34 -3.92
C LYS A 17 -15.97 11.39 -5.03
N PRO A 18 -16.62 10.22 -5.15
CA PRO A 18 -16.37 9.33 -6.27
C PRO A 18 -16.59 10.03 -7.61
N GLY A 19 -15.63 9.89 -8.51
CA GLY A 19 -15.72 10.25 -9.92
C GLY A 19 -16.29 9.13 -10.79
N THR A 20 -16.18 9.30 -12.09
CA THR A 20 -16.58 8.29 -13.08
C THR A 20 -15.43 7.31 -13.33
N ILE A 21 -15.67 6.02 -13.10
CA ILE A 21 -14.70 4.96 -13.38
C ILE A 21 -14.72 4.60 -14.87
N SER A 22 -13.57 4.70 -15.55
CA SER A 22 -13.45 4.31 -16.97
C SER A 22 -13.45 2.77 -17.15
N PRO A 23 -13.72 2.24 -18.36
CA PRO A 23 -13.72 0.79 -18.60
C PRO A 23 -12.40 0.10 -18.23
N VAL A 24 -12.49 -1.19 -17.88
CA VAL A 24 -11.33 -2.03 -17.55
C VAL A 24 -10.33 -2.08 -18.71
N ARG A 25 -9.04 -1.93 -18.40
CA ARG A 25 -7.93 -2.00 -19.38
C ARG A 25 -7.59 -3.45 -19.73
N LEU A 26 -7.17 -3.67 -20.98
CA LEU A 26 -6.91 -5.01 -21.50
C LEU A 26 -5.48 -5.46 -21.19
N VAL A 27 -5.37 -6.63 -20.56
CA VAL A 27 -4.09 -7.34 -20.42
C VAL A 27 -3.91 -8.31 -21.60
N PRO A 28 -2.80 -8.23 -22.37
CA PRO A 28 -2.49 -9.18 -23.43
C PRO A 28 -2.57 -10.65 -23.00
N SER A 29 -2.94 -11.54 -23.92
CA SER A 29 -3.15 -12.96 -23.60
C SER A 29 -1.86 -13.73 -23.33
N HIS A 30 -0.69 -13.19 -23.71
CA HIS A 30 0.61 -13.82 -23.46
C HIS A 30 1.16 -13.57 -22.05
N ILE A 31 0.60 -12.61 -21.31
CA ILE A 31 0.98 -12.32 -19.92
C ILE A 31 0.26 -13.31 -19.01
N ASP A 32 1.02 -13.97 -18.15
CA ASP A 32 0.51 -14.91 -17.15
C ASP A 32 -0.41 -14.20 -16.16
N ARG A 33 -1.43 -14.92 -15.66
CA ARG A 33 -2.41 -14.38 -14.72
C ARG A 33 -2.28 -15.07 -13.36
N PRO A 34 -2.52 -14.34 -12.26
CA PRO A 34 -2.50 -14.90 -10.92
C PRO A 34 -3.71 -15.79 -10.66
N GLU A 35 -3.66 -16.54 -9.55
CA GLU A 35 -4.58 -17.65 -9.25
C GLU A 35 -6.05 -17.24 -9.20
N TYR A 36 -6.34 -16.10 -8.57
CA TYR A 36 -7.70 -15.56 -8.43
C TYR A 36 -8.37 -15.17 -9.74
N MET A 37 -7.65 -15.13 -10.86
CA MET A 37 -8.24 -14.90 -12.18
C MET A 37 -8.90 -16.15 -12.78
N PHE A 38 -8.77 -17.31 -12.13
CA PHE A 38 -9.26 -18.59 -12.64
C PHE A 38 -10.41 -19.21 -11.83
N HIS A 39 -10.90 -18.52 -10.79
CA HIS A 39 -12.06 -18.96 -10.02
C HIS A 39 -12.81 -17.77 -9.40
N GLU A 40 -14.00 -18.02 -8.87
CA GLU A 40 -14.73 -17.03 -8.05
C GLU A 40 -14.31 -17.12 -6.58
N GLY A 41 -14.34 -15.99 -5.88
CA GLY A 41 -14.01 -15.89 -4.45
C GLY A 41 -12.54 -15.56 -4.17
N PRO A 42 -12.12 -15.61 -2.89
CA PRO A 42 -10.77 -15.21 -2.48
C PRO A 42 -9.71 -16.21 -2.97
N GLU A 43 -8.52 -15.67 -3.19
CA GLU A 43 -7.32 -16.43 -3.57
C GLU A 43 -7.10 -17.62 -2.63
N ARG A 44 -6.72 -18.76 -3.22
CA ARG A 44 -6.42 -19.98 -2.48
C ARG A 44 -4.95 -20.03 -2.13
N VAL A 45 -4.63 -19.58 -0.93
CA VAL A 45 -3.25 -19.58 -0.44
C VAL A 45 -2.79 -21.00 -0.09
N THR A 46 -1.78 -21.49 -0.81
CA THR A 46 -1.10 -22.76 -0.49
C THR A 46 0.40 -22.60 -0.22
N ALA A 47 0.97 -21.44 -0.53
CA ALA A 47 2.40 -21.18 -0.41
C ALA A 47 2.79 -20.86 1.04
N SER A 48 4.01 -21.23 1.44
CA SER A 48 4.59 -20.84 2.74
C SER A 48 5.02 -19.39 2.72
N ASP A 49 4.95 -18.69 3.85
CA ASP A 49 5.56 -17.36 4.00
C ASP A 49 7.10 -17.40 3.99
N ILE A 50 7.70 -18.56 4.30
CA ILE A 50 9.14 -18.80 4.24
C ILE A 50 9.50 -19.27 2.83
N LYS A 51 10.23 -18.43 2.11
CA LYS A 51 10.57 -18.61 0.70
C LYS A 51 11.97 -19.18 0.53
N ASP A 52 12.16 -20.00 -0.50
CA ASP A 52 13.50 -20.36 -0.93
C ASP A 52 14.18 -19.21 -1.69
N VAL A 53 15.50 -19.31 -1.87
CA VAL A 53 16.30 -18.28 -2.55
C VAL A 53 15.77 -17.99 -3.95
N SER A 54 15.32 -19.00 -4.69
CA SER A 54 14.85 -18.81 -6.07
C SER A 54 13.52 -18.04 -6.13
N THR A 55 12.60 -18.30 -5.19
CA THR A 55 11.37 -17.54 -5.05
C THR A 55 11.67 -16.11 -4.59
N ILE A 56 12.60 -15.89 -3.66
CA ILE A 56 13.02 -14.54 -3.24
C ILE A 56 13.57 -13.73 -4.42
N GLU A 57 14.41 -14.31 -5.28
CA GLU A 57 14.92 -13.62 -6.48
C GLU A 57 13.79 -13.21 -7.44
N ARG A 58 12.78 -14.06 -7.63
CA ARG A 58 11.60 -13.73 -8.45
C ARG A 58 10.77 -12.62 -7.82
N ILE A 59 10.56 -12.65 -6.49
CA ILE A 59 9.86 -11.59 -5.77
C ILE A 59 10.63 -10.27 -5.89
N ARG A 60 11.97 -10.30 -5.77
CA ARG A 60 12.82 -9.12 -6.01
C ARG A 60 12.69 -8.59 -7.43
N HIS A 61 12.55 -9.47 -8.43
CA HIS A 61 12.32 -9.06 -9.81
C HIS A 61 10.96 -8.37 -9.97
N ALA A 62 9.88 -8.97 -9.47
CA ALA A 62 8.53 -8.40 -9.48
C ALA A 62 8.50 -7.06 -8.73
N GLY A 63 9.11 -7.01 -7.55
CA GLY A 63 9.19 -5.81 -6.72
C GLY A 63 9.96 -4.67 -7.37
N ARG A 64 11.02 -4.96 -8.13
CA ARG A 64 11.72 -3.96 -8.94
C ARG A 64 10.84 -3.38 -10.03
N ILE A 65 10.07 -4.22 -10.74
CA ILE A 65 9.13 -3.77 -11.77
C ILE A 65 8.06 -2.85 -11.14
N ALA A 66 7.48 -3.25 -10.01
CA ALA A 66 6.51 -2.44 -9.27
C ALA A 66 7.09 -1.08 -8.83
N ALA A 67 8.31 -1.07 -8.26
CA ALA A 67 8.98 0.15 -7.85
C ALA A 67 9.28 1.10 -9.02
N GLN A 68 9.68 0.57 -10.17
CA GLN A 68 9.92 1.38 -11.38
C GLN A 68 8.61 1.90 -11.99
N ALA A 69 7.52 1.12 -11.93
CA ALA A 69 6.19 1.58 -12.31
C ALA A 69 5.74 2.74 -11.39
N LEU A 70 5.94 2.60 -10.08
CA LEU A 70 5.62 3.62 -9.08
C LEU A 70 6.41 4.91 -9.33
N GLU A 71 7.69 4.83 -9.69
CA GLU A 71 8.46 6.00 -10.12
C GLU A 71 7.89 6.67 -11.38
N ALA A 72 7.45 5.88 -12.37
CA ALA A 72 6.89 6.40 -13.62
C ALA A 72 5.56 7.12 -13.39
N VAL A 73 4.69 6.54 -12.56
CA VAL A 73 3.43 7.15 -12.14
C VAL A 73 3.70 8.42 -11.32
N GLY A 74 4.61 8.35 -10.34
CA GLY A 74 5.00 9.47 -9.49
C GLY A 74 5.51 10.70 -10.26
N LYS A 75 6.26 10.48 -11.36
CA LYS A 75 6.72 11.57 -12.26
C LYS A 75 5.58 12.31 -12.96
N SER A 76 4.39 11.72 -12.99
CA SER A 76 3.21 12.26 -13.65
C SER A 76 2.20 12.87 -12.68
N VAL A 77 2.44 12.79 -11.37
CA VAL A 77 1.61 13.43 -10.34
C VAL A 77 1.76 14.95 -10.46
N ALA A 78 0.67 15.61 -10.86
CA ALA A 78 0.60 17.06 -11.01
C ALA A 78 -0.85 17.56 -10.94
N PRO A 79 -1.10 18.84 -10.60
CA PRO A 79 -2.43 19.42 -10.65
C PRO A 79 -3.09 19.22 -12.02
N GLY A 80 -4.35 18.77 -12.02
CA GLY A 80 -5.16 18.53 -13.21
C GLY A 80 -5.00 17.14 -13.84
N VAL A 81 -4.03 16.34 -13.42
CA VAL A 81 -3.90 14.92 -13.83
C VAL A 81 -4.94 14.10 -13.09
N THR A 82 -5.66 13.22 -13.78
CA THR A 82 -6.65 12.34 -13.14
C THR A 82 -6.01 11.08 -12.58
N THR A 83 -6.64 10.47 -11.58
CA THR A 83 -6.19 9.17 -11.06
C THR A 83 -6.32 8.06 -12.11
N ASP A 84 -7.31 8.10 -13.00
CA ASP A 84 -7.41 7.16 -14.14
C ASP A 84 -6.23 7.29 -15.14
N GLU A 85 -5.62 8.47 -15.26
CA GLU A 85 -4.41 8.66 -16.06
C GLU A 85 -3.18 8.08 -15.34
N LEU A 86 -3.10 8.19 -14.01
CA LEU A 86 -2.08 7.52 -13.21
C LEU A 86 -2.20 5.99 -13.35
N ASP A 87 -3.42 5.45 -13.28
CA ASP A 87 -3.71 4.03 -13.55
C ASP A 87 -3.26 3.61 -14.95
N ARG A 88 -3.53 4.43 -15.98
CA ARG A 88 -3.08 4.15 -17.35
C ARG A 88 -1.57 3.96 -17.41
N ILE A 89 -0.81 4.89 -16.81
CA ILE A 89 0.64 4.88 -16.83
C ILE A 89 1.19 3.63 -16.13
N GLY A 90 0.66 3.32 -14.93
CA GLY A 90 1.06 2.13 -14.19
C GLY A 90 0.71 0.84 -14.93
N HIS A 91 -0.51 0.76 -15.47
CA HIS A 91 -0.96 -0.37 -16.28
C HIS A 91 -0.02 -0.62 -17.47
N GLU A 92 0.19 0.39 -18.31
CA GLU A 92 1.05 0.27 -19.50
C GLU A 92 2.48 -0.13 -19.12
N PHE A 93 3.03 0.45 -18.04
CA PHE A 93 4.36 0.09 -17.57
C PHE A 93 4.46 -1.40 -17.20
N LEU A 94 3.48 -1.94 -16.47
CA LEU A 94 3.47 -3.35 -16.09
C LEU A 94 3.34 -4.25 -17.31
N ILE A 95 2.45 -3.91 -18.25
CA ILE A 95 2.28 -4.67 -19.50
C ILE A 95 3.56 -4.68 -20.34
N ASP A 96 4.24 -3.54 -20.47
CA ASP A 96 5.51 -3.43 -21.22
C ASP A 96 6.63 -4.28 -20.60
N ASN A 97 6.52 -4.59 -19.30
CA ASN A 97 7.44 -5.47 -18.57
C ASN A 97 6.94 -6.93 -18.47
N ASN A 98 5.89 -7.30 -19.22
CA ASN A 98 5.24 -8.62 -19.17
C ASN A 98 4.74 -9.02 -17.77
N ALA A 99 4.40 -8.03 -16.95
CA ALA A 99 3.82 -8.22 -15.63
C ALA A 99 2.31 -7.97 -15.67
N TYR A 100 1.57 -8.76 -14.91
CA TYR A 100 0.15 -8.55 -14.67
C TYR A 100 -0.04 -7.55 -13.51
N PRO A 101 -0.94 -6.55 -13.63
CA PRO A 101 -1.29 -5.65 -12.52
C PRO A 101 -2.13 -6.39 -11.47
N SER A 102 -1.56 -6.70 -10.31
CA SER A 102 -2.20 -7.63 -9.35
C SER A 102 -3.54 -7.11 -8.82
N CYS A 103 -3.69 -5.80 -8.61
CA CYS A 103 -4.98 -5.24 -8.18
C CYS A 103 -6.10 -5.57 -9.19
N LEU A 104 -5.78 -5.71 -10.49
CA LEU A 104 -6.81 -5.85 -11.51
C LEU A 104 -7.56 -7.19 -11.40
N GLY A 105 -8.85 -7.10 -11.10
CA GLY A 105 -9.74 -8.25 -10.93
C GLY A 105 -9.65 -8.92 -9.57
N TYR A 106 -8.70 -8.52 -8.71
CA TYR A 106 -8.56 -9.10 -7.37
C TYR A 106 -9.81 -8.80 -6.54
N MET A 107 -10.55 -9.84 -6.17
CA MET A 107 -11.86 -9.72 -5.48
C MET A 107 -12.86 -8.78 -6.20
N GLY A 108 -12.70 -8.57 -7.52
CA GLY A 108 -13.52 -7.66 -8.31
C GLY A 108 -13.03 -6.21 -8.38
N PHE A 109 -11.85 -5.87 -7.86
CA PHE A 109 -11.28 -4.52 -8.00
C PHE A 109 -11.10 -4.15 -9.49
N PRO A 110 -11.55 -2.95 -9.94
CA PRO A 110 -11.72 -2.68 -11.37
C PRO A 110 -10.50 -2.06 -12.06
N LYS A 111 -9.43 -1.76 -11.33
CA LYS A 111 -8.27 -0.99 -11.81
C LYS A 111 -6.94 -1.70 -11.54
N SER A 112 -5.86 -1.17 -12.09
CA SER A 112 -4.54 -1.81 -12.13
C SER A 112 -3.67 -1.46 -10.92
N LEU A 113 -4.01 -0.36 -10.25
CA LEU A 113 -3.38 0.17 -9.05
C LEU A 113 -4.42 0.89 -8.19
N CYS A 114 -4.07 1.22 -6.95
CA CYS A 114 -4.88 2.09 -6.10
C CYS A 114 -4.33 3.52 -6.09
N THR A 115 -5.23 4.50 -6.00
CA THR A 115 -4.88 5.92 -5.80
C THR A 115 -5.69 6.48 -4.63
N SER A 116 -5.03 6.77 -3.52
CA SER A 116 -5.69 7.20 -2.28
C SER A 116 -5.35 8.65 -1.98
N ILE A 117 -6.29 9.56 -2.25
CA ILE A 117 -6.11 11.00 -2.10
C ILE A 117 -6.56 11.47 -0.71
N ASN A 118 -5.76 12.31 -0.06
CA ASN A 118 -6.13 13.07 1.15
C ASN A 118 -6.68 12.21 2.31
N GLU A 119 -8.00 12.14 2.48
CA GLU A 119 -8.68 11.38 3.55
C GLU A 119 -8.84 9.88 3.25
N VAL A 120 -8.54 9.45 2.02
CA VAL A 120 -8.61 8.04 1.61
C VAL A 120 -7.42 7.28 2.23
N ILE A 121 -7.73 6.35 3.12
CA ILE A 121 -6.78 5.50 3.85
C ILE A 121 -6.06 4.55 2.91
N CYS A 122 -6.83 3.80 2.12
CA CYS A 122 -6.33 2.82 1.16
C CYS A 122 -7.42 2.48 0.13
N HIS A 123 -7.02 1.72 -0.89
CA HIS A 123 -7.90 1.12 -1.90
C HIS A 123 -8.77 2.12 -2.69
N GLY A 124 -8.36 3.38 -2.79
CA GLY A 124 -9.05 4.34 -3.66
C GLY A 124 -9.01 3.88 -5.11
N ILE A 125 -10.18 3.79 -5.75
CA ILE A 125 -10.31 3.36 -7.14
C ILE A 125 -9.97 4.54 -8.07
N PRO A 126 -9.01 4.38 -9.01
CA PRO A 126 -8.76 5.36 -10.07
C PRO A 126 -10.02 5.74 -10.89
N ASP A 127 -10.28 7.03 -11.03
CA ASP A 127 -11.45 7.62 -11.68
C ASP A 127 -11.09 8.94 -12.42
N ASP A 128 -12.12 9.67 -12.87
CA ASP A 128 -11.95 10.94 -13.59
C ASP A 128 -11.68 12.15 -12.68
N HIS A 129 -11.44 11.96 -11.37
CA HIS A 129 -11.14 13.05 -10.45
C HIS A 129 -9.75 13.65 -10.77
N PRO A 130 -9.66 14.94 -11.13
CA PRO A 130 -8.38 15.60 -11.34
C PRO A 130 -7.76 15.97 -9.99
N LEU A 131 -6.49 15.64 -9.80
CA LEU A 131 -5.72 16.05 -8.63
C LEU A 131 -5.66 17.58 -8.51
N GLU A 132 -5.80 18.10 -7.30
CA GLU A 132 -5.80 19.54 -7.01
C GLU A 132 -4.46 20.00 -6.39
N GLU A 133 -4.11 21.27 -6.59
CA GLU A 133 -2.95 21.88 -5.93
C GLU A 133 -3.10 21.78 -4.40
N GLY A 134 -2.13 21.15 -3.75
CA GLY A 134 -2.11 20.95 -2.31
C GLY A 134 -2.67 19.60 -1.85
N ASP A 135 -3.10 18.73 -2.76
CA ASP A 135 -3.42 17.34 -2.45
C ASP A 135 -2.18 16.53 -2.09
N ILE A 136 -2.42 15.48 -1.31
CA ILE A 136 -1.48 14.36 -1.17
C ILE A 136 -2.14 13.11 -1.74
N VAL A 137 -1.38 12.29 -2.44
CA VAL A 137 -1.89 11.06 -3.07
C VAL A 137 -0.94 9.90 -2.84
N ASN A 138 -1.45 8.82 -2.27
CA ASN A 138 -0.78 7.52 -2.28
C ASN A 138 -1.03 6.86 -3.63
N VAL A 139 0.01 6.24 -4.20
CA VAL A 139 -0.12 5.30 -5.32
C VAL A 139 0.43 3.95 -4.85
N ASP A 140 -0.37 2.92 -5.01
CA ASP A 140 -0.08 1.55 -4.59
C ASP A 140 -0.13 0.60 -5.80
N ILE A 141 1.00 -0.05 -6.07
CA ILE A 141 1.22 -0.85 -7.28
C ILE A 141 1.84 -2.20 -6.92
N THR A 142 1.15 -3.26 -7.31
CA THR A 142 1.66 -4.63 -7.20
C THR A 142 1.85 -5.27 -8.58
N ALA A 143 3.06 -5.72 -8.89
CA ALA A 143 3.37 -6.44 -10.13
C ALA A 143 3.33 -7.97 -9.92
N TYR A 144 2.69 -8.71 -10.82
CA TYR A 144 2.75 -10.18 -10.88
C TYR A 144 3.53 -10.65 -12.10
N VAL A 145 4.63 -11.36 -11.89
CA VAL A 145 5.49 -11.92 -12.95
C VAL A 145 6.20 -13.17 -12.43
N ASP A 146 6.47 -14.12 -13.32
CA ASP A 146 7.16 -15.39 -12.99
C ASP A 146 6.53 -16.18 -11.83
N GLY A 147 5.21 -16.04 -11.67
CA GLY A 147 4.43 -16.75 -10.66
C GLY A 147 4.43 -16.12 -9.27
N VAL A 148 4.92 -14.89 -9.11
CA VAL A 148 4.96 -14.18 -7.81
C VAL A 148 4.57 -12.70 -7.94
N HIS A 149 4.14 -12.13 -6.83
CA HIS A 149 3.80 -10.73 -6.62
C HIS A 149 4.98 -9.97 -5.99
N GLY A 150 5.11 -8.68 -6.33
CA GLY A 150 5.95 -7.72 -5.63
C GLY A 150 5.18 -6.42 -5.40
N ASP A 151 5.14 -5.97 -4.15
CA ASP A 151 4.18 -4.98 -3.67
C ASP A 151 4.79 -3.75 -3.01
N THR A 152 4.32 -2.57 -3.37
CA THR A 152 4.84 -1.30 -2.87
C THR A 152 3.93 -0.11 -3.18
N CYS A 153 3.92 0.83 -2.26
CA CYS A 153 3.23 2.10 -2.41
C CYS A 153 4.08 3.27 -1.86
N ALA A 154 3.79 4.48 -2.35
CA ALA A 154 4.39 5.70 -1.85
C ALA A 154 3.44 6.89 -1.94
N MET A 155 3.70 7.90 -1.11
CA MET A 155 3.02 9.19 -1.16
C MET A 155 3.69 10.15 -2.14
N PHE A 156 2.87 10.94 -2.82
CA PHE A 156 3.28 12.05 -3.66
C PHE A 156 2.54 13.32 -3.27
N GLU A 157 3.24 14.44 -3.36
CA GLU A 157 2.69 15.78 -3.17
C GLU A 157 2.22 16.33 -4.52
N VAL A 158 1.00 16.87 -4.57
CA VAL A 158 0.45 17.49 -5.77
C VAL A 158 0.72 18.99 -5.73
N GLY A 159 1.72 19.44 -6.47
CA GLY A 159 2.15 20.84 -6.42
C GLY A 159 2.75 21.19 -5.06
N LYS A 160 2.36 22.32 -4.48
CA LYS A 160 2.80 22.75 -3.14
C LYS A 160 1.74 22.41 -2.09
N VAL A 161 2.11 21.56 -1.14
CA VAL A 161 1.27 21.18 0.01
C VAL A 161 1.51 22.06 1.24
N ASP A 162 0.61 22.00 2.21
CA ASP A 162 0.80 22.60 3.53
C ASP A 162 1.84 21.83 4.36
N GLU A 163 2.36 22.49 5.41
CA GLU A 163 3.42 21.92 6.26
C GLU A 163 2.98 20.65 6.99
N GLU A 164 1.73 20.56 7.47
CA GLU A 164 1.29 19.40 8.25
C GLU A 164 1.12 18.17 7.35
N SER A 165 0.66 18.35 6.10
CA SER A 165 0.61 17.29 5.10
C SER A 165 2.01 16.80 4.68
N HIS A 166 2.96 17.71 4.48
CA HIS A 166 4.36 17.35 4.20
C HIS A 166 4.97 16.53 5.36
N LEU A 167 4.77 16.99 6.60
CA LEU A 167 5.24 16.30 7.79
C LEU A 167 4.58 14.94 7.98
N LEU A 168 3.30 14.79 7.67
CA LEU A 168 2.60 13.51 7.70
C LEU A 168 3.28 12.51 6.76
N ILE A 169 3.53 12.90 5.51
CA ILE A 169 4.24 12.08 4.51
C ILE A 169 5.62 11.65 5.04
N GLU A 170 6.46 12.60 5.45
CA GLU A 170 7.82 12.33 5.94
C GLU A 170 7.81 11.34 7.11
N ARG A 171 6.92 11.56 8.07
CA ARG A 171 6.84 10.77 9.30
C ARG A 171 6.23 9.39 9.07
N THR A 172 5.30 9.23 8.14
CA THR A 172 4.81 7.90 7.75
C THR A 172 5.93 7.07 7.14
N HIS A 173 6.71 7.64 6.22
CA HIS A 173 7.87 6.96 5.64
C HIS A 173 8.89 6.58 6.72
N GLU A 174 9.25 7.49 7.62
CA GLU A 174 10.16 7.20 8.73
C GLU A 174 9.59 6.14 9.70
N ALA A 175 8.28 6.12 9.93
CA ALA A 175 7.62 5.10 10.74
C ALA A 175 7.77 3.71 10.11
N MET A 176 7.49 3.57 8.80
CA MET A 176 7.70 2.35 8.03
C MET A 176 9.16 1.87 8.14
N MET A 177 10.12 2.75 7.88
CA MET A 177 11.55 2.41 7.94
C MET A 177 12.01 1.97 9.34
N ARG A 178 11.43 2.54 10.40
CA ARG A 178 11.65 2.08 11.78
C ARG A 178 11.05 0.70 12.03
N GLY A 179 9.87 0.43 11.47
CA GLY A 179 9.24 -0.89 11.45
C GLY A 179 10.14 -1.93 10.78
N ILE A 180 10.63 -1.65 9.58
CA ILE A 180 11.58 -2.51 8.83
C ILE A 180 12.84 -2.78 9.66
N LYS A 181 13.41 -1.76 10.31
CA LYS A 181 14.58 -1.93 11.19
C LYS A 181 14.31 -2.80 12.42
N ALA A 182 13.04 -2.99 12.80
CA ALA A 182 12.64 -3.88 13.88
C ALA A 182 12.54 -5.35 13.45
N VAL A 183 12.61 -5.64 12.16
CA VAL A 183 12.61 -7.00 11.63
C VAL A 183 13.92 -7.71 11.97
N GLY A 184 13.82 -8.99 12.32
CA GLY A 184 14.97 -9.86 12.54
C GLY A 184 14.55 -11.21 13.10
N PRO A 185 15.37 -12.25 12.90
CA PRO A 185 15.02 -13.61 13.25
C PRO A 185 14.82 -13.76 14.77
N GLY A 186 13.85 -14.58 15.16
CA GLY A 186 13.55 -14.86 16.56
C GLY A 186 12.82 -13.72 17.30
N ARG A 187 12.27 -12.74 16.58
CA ARG A 187 11.37 -11.71 17.14
C ARG A 187 9.93 -11.95 16.69
N GLU A 188 8.97 -11.64 17.54
CA GLU A 188 7.55 -11.67 17.20
C GLU A 188 7.19 -10.56 16.20
N ILE A 189 6.33 -10.84 15.22
CA ILE A 189 5.95 -9.91 14.16
C ILE A 189 5.23 -8.66 14.70
N ASN A 190 4.44 -8.78 15.78
CA ASN A 190 3.78 -7.65 16.45
C ASN A 190 4.75 -6.55 16.97
N VAL A 191 6.06 -6.84 17.04
CA VAL A 191 7.06 -5.85 17.47
C VAL A 191 7.20 -4.71 16.47
N ILE A 192 6.89 -4.96 15.19
CA ILE A 192 6.91 -3.97 14.11
C ILE A 192 5.89 -2.87 14.43
N GLY A 193 4.63 -3.26 14.68
CA GLY A 193 3.57 -2.32 15.03
C GLY A 193 3.82 -1.56 16.33
N ARG A 194 4.43 -2.20 17.35
CA ARG A 194 4.85 -1.49 18.57
C ARG A 194 5.85 -0.36 18.27
N VAL A 195 6.80 -0.59 17.36
CA VAL A 195 7.82 0.41 17.00
C VAL A 195 7.20 1.57 16.22
N ILE A 196 6.34 1.25 15.24
CA ILE A 196 5.60 2.23 14.43
C ILE A 196 4.72 3.10 15.33
N GLU A 197 3.85 2.49 16.13
CA GLU A 197 2.89 3.24 16.97
C GLU A 197 3.59 4.10 18.02
N ARG A 198 4.71 3.63 18.59
CA ARG A 198 5.50 4.44 19.53
C ARG A 198 6.12 5.67 18.86
N TYR A 199 6.50 5.58 17.59
CA TYR A 199 6.99 6.73 16.84
C TYR A 199 5.86 7.69 16.49
N ALA A 200 4.76 7.19 15.92
CA ALA A 200 3.58 7.98 15.54
C ALA A 200 2.98 8.77 16.73
N LYS A 201 2.89 8.13 17.91
CA LYS A 201 2.39 8.76 19.15
C LYS A 201 3.17 10.00 19.59
N ARG A 202 4.41 10.22 19.14
CA ARG A 202 5.19 11.43 19.46
C ARG A 202 4.65 12.68 18.76
N PHE A 203 3.79 12.50 17.77
CA PHE A 203 3.21 13.55 16.94
C PHE A 203 1.68 13.54 17.02
N ASP A 204 1.11 12.78 17.96
CA ASP A 204 -0.34 12.60 18.14
C ASP A 204 -1.07 12.02 16.91
N TYR A 205 -0.37 11.31 16.03
CA TYR A 205 -0.95 10.65 14.86
C TYR A 205 -1.72 9.38 15.23
N GLY A 206 -2.82 9.14 14.52
CA GLY A 206 -3.52 7.88 14.52
C GLY A 206 -2.76 6.81 13.74
N VAL A 207 -3.02 5.54 14.06
CA VAL A 207 -2.49 4.37 13.37
C VAL A 207 -3.65 3.43 13.06
N ILE A 208 -3.94 3.25 11.76
CA ILE A 208 -5.02 2.36 11.31
C ILE A 208 -4.75 0.92 11.76
N ARG A 209 -5.83 0.22 12.15
CA ARG A 209 -5.75 -1.10 12.79
C ARG A 209 -6.34 -2.23 11.97
N ASP A 210 -7.35 -1.94 11.15
CA ASP A 210 -8.07 -2.97 10.39
C ASP A 210 -7.40 -3.30 9.04
N TYR A 211 -6.40 -2.50 8.63
CA TYR A 211 -5.56 -2.72 7.46
C TYR A 211 -4.09 -2.86 7.92
N THR A 212 -3.45 -3.93 7.47
CA THR A 212 -2.18 -4.44 8.00
C THR A 212 -1.31 -4.94 6.87
N GLY A 213 0.00 -5.00 7.09
CA GLY A 213 0.86 -5.72 6.16
C GLY A 213 0.52 -7.20 6.09
N HIS A 214 1.01 -7.86 5.05
CA HIS A 214 0.68 -9.24 4.75
C HIS A 214 1.86 -10.02 4.19
N GLY A 215 1.79 -11.35 4.26
CA GLY A 215 2.72 -12.18 3.50
C GLY A 215 2.41 -12.05 2.00
N VAL A 216 3.47 -11.98 1.20
CA VAL A 216 3.41 -11.75 -0.25
C VAL A 216 4.44 -12.63 -0.97
N GLY A 217 4.12 -13.07 -2.19
CA GLY A 217 4.98 -13.94 -2.98
C GLY A 217 4.16 -14.65 -4.05
N GLU A 218 4.08 -15.98 -4.02
CA GLU A 218 3.20 -16.71 -4.95
C GLU A 218 1.71 -16.37 -4.77
N ALA A 219 1.30 -16.01 -3.55
CA ALA A 219 0.00 -15.43 -3.25
C ALA A 219 0.13 -13.91 -3.14
N PHE A 220 -0.92 -13.18 -3.52
CA PHE A 220 -1.00 -11.74 -3.30
C PHE A 220 -1.08 -11.47 -1.79
N HIS A 221 -2.01 -12.15 -1.10
CA HIS A 221 -2.17 -12.05 0.35
C HIS A 221 -2.19 -13.45 0.99
N SER A 222 -1.11 -13.85 1.66
CA SER A 222 -0.98 -15.21 2.22
C SER A 222 -1.78 -15.48 3.50
N GLY A 223 -2.31 -14.42 4.14
CA GLY A 223 -3.01 -14.48 5.42
C GLY A 223 -2.12 -14.31 6.66
N LEU A 224 -0.79 -14.18 6.50
CA LEU A 224 0.06 -13.60 7.54
C LEU A 224 -0.38 -12.16 7.80
N ILE A 225 -0.57 -11.78 9.07
CA ILE A 225 -1.01 -10.45 9.47
C ILE A 225 0.14 -9.72 10.16
N VAL A 226 0.51 -8.56 9.63
CA VAL A 226 1.62 -7.71 10.11
C VAL A 226 1.04 -6.38 10.65
N PRO A 227 0.69 -6.31 11.94
CA PRO A 227 0.04 -5.11 12.47
C PRO A 227 0.99 -3.92 12.55
N HIS A 228 0.46 -2.72 12.31
CA HIS A 228 1.18 -1.45 12.42
C HIS A 228 1.01 -0.75 13.79
N TYR A 229 0.21 -1.34 14.67
CA TYR A 229 -0.06 -0.88 16.04
C TYR A 229 0.48 -1.88 17.10
N ASP A 230 0.60 -1.47 18.37
CA ASP A 230 0.99 -2.41 19.44
C ASP A 230 -0.15 -3.41 19.71
N ALA A 231 -0.09 -4.55 19.03
CA ALA A 231 -1.13 -5.58 19.08
C ALA A 231 -0.85 -6.68 20.12
N ALA A 232 0.27 -6.59 20.86
CA ALA A 232 0.67 -7.65 21.77
C ALA A 232 -0.39 -7.92 22.87
N PRO A 233 -0.63 -9.19 23.24
CA PRO A 233 0.11 -10.39 22.82
C PRO A 233 -0.41 -11.05 21.52
N ALA A 234 -1.32 -10.44 20.77
CA ALA A 234 -1.79 -10.97 19.49
C ALA A 234 -0.72 -10.85 18.39
N TYR A 235 -0.90 -11.61 17.30
CA TYR A 235 -0.01 -11.62 16.12
C TYR A 235 1.47 -11.83 16.50
N SER A 236 1.75 -12.86 17.28
CA SER A 236 3.07 -13.19 17.83
C SER A 236 3.85 -14.19 16.99
N THR A 237 3.55 -14.33 15.69
CA THR A 237 4.32 -15.18 14.77
C THR A 237 5.80 -14.82 14.84
N MET A 238 6.65 -15.82 15.02
CA MET A 238 8.10 -15.62 15.10
C MET A 238 8.66 -15.43 13.70
N MET A 239 9.42 -14.35 13.49
CA MET A 239 10.10 -14.11 12.23
C MET A 239 11.28 -15.07 12.05
N GLU A 240 11.39 -15.64 10.86
CA GLU A 240 12.41 -16.63 10.47
C GLU A 240 13.08 -16.19 9.16
N PRO A 241 14.38 -16.48 8.94
CA PRO A 241 15.04 -16.17 7.68
C PRO A 241 14.30 -16.75 6.47
N GLY A 242 14.19 -15.95 5.41
CA GLY A 242 13.42 -16.29 4.20
C GLY A 242 11.93 -15.95 4.28
N MET A 243 11.42 -15.52 5.45
CA MET A 243 10.04 -15.04 5.55
C MET A 243 9.86 -13.74 4.75
N VAL A 244 8.85 -13.67 3.87
CA VAL A 244 8.57 -12.50 3.02
C VAL A 244 7.20 -11.90 3.36
N PHE A 245 7.16 -10.60 3.60
CA PHE A 245 5.94 -9.86 3.91
C PHE A 245 6.08 -8.35 3.67
N THR A 246 4.96 -7.63 3.68
CA THR A 246 4.88 -6.18 3.55
C THR A 246 4.86 -5.49 4.92
N ILE A 247 5.38 -4.27 4.96
CA ILE A 247 5.18 -3.33 6.07
C ILE A 247 4.66 -2.04 5.45
N GLU A 248 3.40 -1.70 5.75
CA GLU A 248 2.61 -0.70 5.03
C GLU A 248 1.81 0.27 5.94
N PRO A 249 2.43 0.94 6.92
CA PRO A 249 1.69 1.71 7.92
C PRO A 249 0.88 2.86 7.30
N MET A 250 -0.41 2.92 7.65
CA MET A 250 -1.31 4.04 7.39
C MET A 250 -1.44 4.91 8.64
N LEU A 251 -0.92 6.14 8.58
CA LEU A 251 -1.00 7.12 9.68
C LEU A 251 -1.99 8.23 9.35
N THR A 252 -2.73 8.70 10.35
CA THR A 252 -3.74 9.75 10.20
C THR A 252 -3.42 10.99 11.04
N LEU A 253 -3.81 12.18 10.58
CA LEU A 253 -3.76 13.40 11.40
C LEU A 253 -4.85 13.44 12.48
N GLY A 254 -5.93 12.69 12.28
CA GLY A 254 -7.09 12.65 13.14
C GLY A 254 -7.30 11.29 13.81
N GLY A 255 -8.55 10.85 13.83
CA GLY A 255 -8.94 9.54 14.37
C GLY A 255 -8.52 8.37 13.49
N ILE A 256 -8.81 7.15 13.96
CA ILE A 256 -8.59 5.89 13.23
C ILE A 256 -9.88 5.23 12.76
N ASP A 257 -11.04 5.77 13.19
CA ASP A 257 -12.33 5.31 12.71
C ASP A 257 -12.45 5.60 11.21
N TRP A 258 -13.01 4.67 10.46
CA TRP A 258 -13.13 4.75 9.01
C TRP A 258 -14.55 4.49 8.53
N GLU A 259 -14.84 4.94 7.32
CA GLU A 259 -16.05 4.65 6.56
C GLU A 259 -15.63 4.04 5.22
N GLN A 260 -16.40 3.07 4.71
CA GLN A 260 -16.21 2.52 3.37
C GLN A 260 -17.25 3.13 2.43
N TRP A 261 -16.83 3.49 1.22
CA TRP A 261 -17.72 3.99 0.17
C TRP A 261 -18.60 2.86 -0.39
N ASP A 262 -19.68 3.24 -1.08
CA ASP A 262 -20.61 2.31 -1.72
C ASP A 262 -19.98 1.54 -2.91
N ASP A 263 -18.70 1.78 -3.22
CA ASP A 263 -17.92 1.06 -4.23
C ASP A 263 -17.27 -0.24 -3.68
N ASP A 264 -17.51 -0.58 -2.41
CA ASP A 264 -16.98 -1.73 -1.68
C ASP A 264 -15.46 -1.74 -1.45
N TRP A 265 -14.74 -0.68 -1.83
CA TRP A 265 -13.28 -0.63 -1.79
C TRP A 265 -12.72 0.58 -1.06
N THR A 266 -13.15 1.79 -1.45
CA THR A 266 -12.51 3.03 -1.00
C THR A 266 -12.77 3.25 0.49
N ILE A 267 -11.68 3.32 1.28
CA ILE A 267 -11.73 3.50 2.73
C ILE A 267 -11.30 4.91 3.07
N VAL A 268 -12.12 5.64 3.83
CA VAL A 268 -11.83 7.02 4.21
C VAL A 268 -11.86 7.20 5.73
N THR A 269 -11.07 8.14 6.24
CA THR A 269 -11.16 8.53 7.65
C THR A 269 -12.56 9.09 7.96
N ALA A 270 -13.17 8.64 9.06
CA ALA A 270 -14.52 9.06 9.45
C ALA A 270 -14.60 10.56 9.80
N ASP A 271 -13.50 11.15 10.28
CA ASP A 271 -13.38 12.58 10.57
C ASP A 271 -12.87 13.42 9.39
N ARG A 272 -12.64 12.78 8.24
CA ARG A 272 -12.13 13.39 7.00
C ARG A 272 -10.75 14.02 7.16
N SER A 273 -9.97 13.61 8.16
CA SER A 273 -8.58 14.01 8.29
C SER A 273 -7.71 13.31 7.24
N ARG A 274 -6.60 13.96 6.86
CA ARG A 274 -5.64 13.37 5.92
C ARG A 274 -4.92 12.16 6.51
N THR A 275 -4.53 11.27 5.62
CA THR A 275 -3.79 10.04 5.90
C THR A 275 -2.64 9.87 4.92
N ALA A 276 -1.63 9.11 5.31
CA ALA A 276 -0.50 8.76 4.46
C ALA A 276 -0.08 7.32 4.69
N GLN A 277 0.37 6.67 3.61
CA GLN A 277 0.85 5.29 3.60
C GLN A 277 2.13 5.18 2.77
N PHE A 278 3.05 4.34 3.22
CA PHE A 278 4.21 3.88 2.46
C PHE A 278 4.33 2.39 2.67
N GLU A 279 4.88 1.69 1.69
CA GLU A 279 5.02 0.24 1.77
C GLU A 279 6.29 -0.28 1.08
N HIS A 280 6.88 -1.27 1.73
CA HIS A 280 7.83 -2.17 1.10
C HIS A 280 7.50 -3.64 1.38
N THR A 281 7.64 -4.47 0.34
CA THR A 281 7.90 -5.90 0.48
C THR A 281 9.33 -6.11 0.99
N ILE A 282 9.50 -6.89 2.06
CA ILE A 282 10.80 -7.23 2.64
C ILE A 282 10.97 -8.75 2.80
N VAL A 283 12.22 -9.19 2.91
CA VAL A 283 12.57 -10.54 3.35
C VAL A 283 13.37 -10.49 4.65
N VAL A 284 13.06 -11.37 5.59
CA VAL A 284 13.86 -11.56 6.81
C VAL A 284 15.17 -12.25 6.45
N THR A 285 16.30 -11.67 6.86
CA THR A 285 17.64 -12.25 6.70
C THR A 285 18.15 -12.84 8.02
N GLU A 286 19.33 -13.44 8.01
CA GLU A 286 20.00 -13.95 9.24
C GLU A 286 20.30 -12.85 10.27
N ASP A 287 20.39 -11.59 9.83
CA ASP A 287 20.84 -10.45 10.63
C ASP A 287 19.87 -9.25 10.62
N GLY A 288 18.72 -9.35 9.95
CA GLY A 288 17.73 -8.26 9.88
C GLY A 288 16.71 -8.47 8.77
N ALA A 289 16.63 -7.49 7.86
CA ALA A 289 15.75 -7.51 6.70
C ALA A 289 16.41 -6.89 5.47
N GLU A 290 15.99 -7.35 4.30
CA GLU A 290 16.30 -6.77 3.00
C GLU A 290 15.01 -6.29 2.32
N ILE A 291 15.04 -5.08 1.73
CA ILE A 291 13.92 -4.54 0.96
C ILE A 291 13.99 -5.09 -0.47
N LEU A 292 12.89 -5.66 -0.95
CA LEU A 292 12.80 -6.28 -2.28
C LEU A 292 12.18 -5.37 -3.35
N THR A 293 11.62 -4.22 -2.94
CA THR A 293 10.93 -3.26 -3.82
C THR A 293 11.72 -1.96 -3.95
N LEU A 294 13.00 -2.07 -4.30
CA LEU A 294 13.84 -0.96 -4.73
C LEU A 294 13.99 -1.00 -6.27
N PRO A 295 14.07 0.16 -6.95
CA PRO A 295 14.17 0.25 -8.41
C PRO A 295 15.48 -0.32 -9.00
#